data_AF-A0A4Q7YQZ3-F1
#
_entry.id   AF-A0A4Q7YQZ3-F1
#
_cell.length_a   1.000
_cell.length_b   1.000
_cell.length_c   1.000
_cell.angle_alpha   90.00
_cell.angle_beta   90.00
_cell.angle_gamma   90.00
#
_symmetry.space_group_name_H-M   'P 1'
#
loop_
_entity.id
_entity.type
_entity.pdbx_description
1 polymer ?
#
loop_
_entity_poly.entity_id
_entity_poly.type
_entity_poly.pdbx_seq_one_letter_code
_entity_poly.pdbx_strand_id
1 'polypeptide(L)'
;MKKAVVASLLAVASVASGARIAVAQTPAPANAGSNAQQAGGSGIQLAPAEYNAYTAAIGQSTPQAQAPALESFLTTYPQSQVKTDVLQRLMLAYSSFDPVKTLDAADRLLQVDPSNIRALTFEAYFHLQNADKIADPAGKQPDLDKAAEYGQKGLDATKPKDMSDEDFAKVKAAASPVFHRAIATAALNKKDAATSITHLKQSLASVPVEQTKTPGPLLTDTYLLAQAYYQATPPDPLNCAWYASRAATFAPEPYKSQMMPLAKYCYKKYHGADDGFDTLVAASQQSLDPPADLATTVKPAPSPADIVKQVIASTPDLATLAVSDKEFILQNGTPEDAAKVWDTVKGKSVQFPDTTVVSVADTALKVSVSDDAVQSKSADFTFNLAAPLKTPPAVGDKVTVTGTYDSFTPNPVMITMSNGAVVEPKKTTKPTPSHHRSTTPR
;
A
#
# COMPACT_ATOMS: atom_id res chain seq x y z
N MET A 1 2.81 -7.17 -14.22
CA MET A 1 3.81 -6.08 -14.30
C MET A 1 4.86 -6.29 -13.22
N LYS A 2 6.14 -6.14 -13.59
CA LYS A 2 7.31 -6.33 -12.72
C LYS A 2 7.12 -5.53 -11.42
N LYS A 3 7.42 -6.18 -10.29
CA LYS A 3 7.43 -5.65 -8.92
C LYS A 3 7.71 -4.14 -8.95
N ALA A 4 6.68 -3.33 -8.71
CA ALA A 4 6.87 -1.90 -8.50
C ALA A 4 7.78 -1.79 -7.28
N VAL A 5 9.01 -1.37 -7.56
CA VAL A 5 10.10 -1.27 -6.60
C VAL A 5 9.69 -0.22 -5.57
N VAL A 6 9.38 -0.67 -4.36
CA VAL A 6 9.12 0.13 -3.14
C VAL A 6 10.39 0.86 -2.65
N ALA A 7 11.46 0.91 -3.46
CA ALA A 7 12.80 1.31 -3.00
C ALA A 7 13.16 2.79 -3.23
N SER A 8 12.23 3.67 -3.63
CA SER A 8 12.62 5.06 -4.02
C SER A 8 11.85 6.20 -3.37
N LEU A 9 10.90 5.95 -2.47
CA LEU A 9 10.19 7.03 -1.73
C LEU A 9 10.78 7.34 -0.35
N LEU A 10 11.83 6.61 0.06
CA LEU A 10 12.51 6.76 1.34
C LEU A 10 13.32 8.06 1.51
N ALA A 11 13.40 8.89 0.47
CA ALA A 11 14.08 10.18 0.53
C ALA A 11 13.19 11.34 1.01
N VAL A 12 11.93 11.12 1.41
CA VAL A 12 11.05 12.18 1.94
C VAL A 12 11.50 12.65 3.33
N ALA A 13 12.21 11.81 4.09
CA ALA A 13 12.69 12.14 5.43
C ALA A 13 13.82 13.20 5.45
N SER A 14 14.59 13.35 4.36
CA SER A 14 15.76 14.24 4.34
C SER A 14 15.47 15.74 4.25
N VAL A 15 14.23 16.16 3.92
CA VAL A 15 13.84 17.59 3.95
C VAL A 15 13.43 18.05 5.35
N ALA A 16 13.29 17.13 6.32
CA ALA A 16 12.98 17.46 7.70
C ALA A 16 14.22 17.85 8.53
N SER A 17 15.27 18.42 7.90
CA SER A 17 16.47 18.91 8.59
C SER A 17 16.20 20.07 9.58
N GLY A 18 14.94 20.48 9.75
CA GLY A 18 14.50 21.46 10.74
C GLY A 18 13.18 21.13 11.46
N ALA A 19 12.61 19.93 11.32
CA ALA A 19 11.40 19.56 12.04
C ALA A 19 11.74 19.33 13.52
N ARG A 20 11.71 20.40 14.31
CA ARG A 20 11.84 20.35 15.77
C ARG A 20 10.70 19.46 16.29
N ILE A 21 11.03 18.43 17.08
CA ILE A 21 10.04 17.61 17.80
C ILE A 21 9.20 18.59 18.63
N ALA A 22 7.87 18.63 18.43
CA ALA A 22 7.01 19.60 19.11
C ALA A 22 7.16 19.53 20.65
N VAL A 23 7.38 18.33 21.19
CA VAL A 23 7.67 18.08 22.61
C VAL A 23 8.99 18.74 23.06
N ALA A 24 9.98 18.91 22.17
CA ALA A 24 11.23 19.63 22.45
C ALA A 24 11.04 21.16 22.52
N GLN A 25 9.94 21.70 21.97
CA GLN A 25 9.61 23.14 22.01
C GLN A 25 8.78 23.53 23.23
N THR A 26 8.17 22.56 23.93
CA THR A 26 7.51 22.85 25.21
C THR A 26 8.57 23.28 26.23
N PRO A 27 8.32 24.32 27.05
CA PRO A 27 9.29 24.86 28.00
C PRO A 27 10.02 23.73 28.73
N ALA A 28 11.33 23.87 28.89
CA ALA A 28 12.11 22.96 29.73
C ALA A 28 11.41 22.81 31.09
N PRO A 29 11.47 21.63 31.75
CA PRO A 29 10.87 21.44 33.06
C PRO A 29 11.29 22.59 33.98
N ALA A 30 10.36 23.04 34.83
CA ALA A 30 10.65 24.04 35.84
C ALA A 30 11.94 23.65 36.56
N ASN A 31 12.90 24.58 36.64
CA ASN A 31 14.24 24.32 37.13
C ASN A 31 14.21 23.74 38.55
N ALA A 32 14.18 22.41 38.67
CA ALA A 32 14.10 21.71 39.95
C ALA A 32 15.26 22.11 40.88
N GLY A 33 16.44 22.36 40.30
CA GLY A 33 17.60 22.83 41.04
C GLY A 33 17.68 24.34 41.27
N SER A 34 16.99 25.23 40.53
CA SER A 34 17.06 26.68 40.86
C SER A 34 16.18 27.05 42.04
N ASN A 35 15.10 26.28 42.27
CA ASN A 35 14.29 26.39 43.48
C ASN A 35 14.95 25.73 44.71
N ALA A 36 16.10 25.07 44.53
CA ALA A 36 16.77 24.29 45.59
C ALA A 36 17.45 25.12 46.69
N GLN A 37 17.35 26.46 46.62
CA GLN A 37 17.83 27.39 47.65
C GLN A 37 16.76 28.36 48.15
N GLN A 38 15.51 28.27 47.67
CA GLN A 38 14.41 29.08 48.22
C GLN A 38 13.83 28.41 49.47
N ALA A 39 14.00 29.07 50.62
CA ALA A 39 13.32 28.72 51.85
C ALA A 39 11.80 28.87 51.65
N GLY A 40 11.08 27.76 51.50
CA GLY A 40 9.62 27.70 51.41
C GLY A 40 9.01 27.09 50.14
N GLY A 41 9.82 26.65 49.16
CA GLY A 41 9.36 25.88 48.00
C GLY A 41 9.60 24.36 48.17
N SER A 42 8.84 23.55 47.44
CA SER A 42 8.86 22.07 47.52
C SER A 42 10.24 21.44 47.22
N GLY A 43 11.09 21.32 48.23
CA GLY A 43 11.60 20.00 48.65
C GLY A 43 12.98 19.47 48.19
N ILE A 44 13.78 20.17 47.38
CA ILE A 44 15.15 19.70 47.02
C ILE A 44 16.18 20.66 47.60
N GLN A 45 17.12 20.18 48.41
CA GLN A 45 18.23 20.98 48.94
C GLN A 45 19.55 20.33 48.52
N LEU A 46 20.29 20.99 47.63
CA LEU A 46 21.60 20.52 47.16
C LEU A 46 22.72 21.06 48.05
N ALA A 47 23.81 20.30 48.19
CA ALA A 47 25.01 20.80 48.82
C ALA A 47 25.55 22.01 48.03
N PRO A 48 26.19 23.02 48.66
CA PRO A 48 26.62 24.24 47.96
C PRO A 48 27.49 23.98 46.72
N ALA A 49 28.42 23.03 46.78
CA ALA A 49 29.28 22.67 45.65
C ALA A 49 28.48 22.02 44.50
N GLU A 50 27.52 21.16 44.84
CA GLU A 50 26.62 20.52 43.88
C GLU A 50 25.68 21.56 43.23
N TYR A 51 25.09 22.45 44.04
CA TYR A 51 24.25 23.54 43.54
C TYR A 51 25.00 24.45 42.56
N ASN A 52 26.23 24.83 42.91
CA ASN A 52 27.07 25.67 42.06
C ASN A 52 27.41 24.97 40.75
N ALA A 53 27.76 23.67 40.79
CA ALA A 53 28.03 22.87 39.60
C ALA A 53 26.79 22.72 38.70
N TYR A 54 25.63 22.44 39.30
CA TYR A 54 24.36 22.36 38.59
C TYR A 54 24.04 23.69 37.89
N THR A 55 24.08 24.79 38.63
CA THR A 55 23.78 26.15 38.11
C THR A 55 24.75 26.56 36.99
N ALA A 56 26.04 26.24 37.14
CA ALA A 56 27.04 26.50 36.12
C ALA A 56 26.79 25.67 34.84
N ALA A 57 26.34 24.42 34.98
CA ALA A 57 26.03 23.54 33.85
C ALA A 57 24.75 24.01 33.12
N ILE A 58 23.68 24.32 33.83
CA ILE A 58 22.43 24.78 33.20
C ILE A 58 22.54 26.23 32.66
N GLY A 59 23.47 27.02 33.17
CA GLY A 59 23.75 28.39 32.71
C GLY A 59 24.51 28.48 31.38
N GLN A 60 24.97 27.36 30.82
CA GLN A 60 25.62 27.33 29.52
C GLN A 60 24.67 27.76 28.40
N SER A 61 25.14 28.62 27.50
CA SER A 61 24.28 29.26 26.49
C SER A 61 24.09 28.45 25.21
N THR A 62 24.89 27.40 24.98
CA THR A 62 24.80 26.57 23.77
C THR A 62 24.64 25.10 24.13
N PRO A 63 23.90 24.29 23.34
CA PRO A 63 23.81 22.85 23.57
C PRO A 63 25.18 22.14 23.61
N GLN A 64 26.12 22.58 22.79
CA GLN A 64 27.47 22.02 22.68
C GLN A 64 28.33 22.28 23.91
N ALA A 65 28.10 23.38 24.63
CA ALA A 65 28.74 23.65 25.91
C ALA A 65 27.97 23.05 27.10
N GLN A 66 26.63 23.03 27.01
CA GLN A 66 25.77 22.54 28.08
C GLN A 66 25.89 21.02 28.25
N ALA A 67 25.87 20.25 27.17
CA ALA A 67 25.95 18.79 27.25
C ALA A 67 27.19 18.27 28.01
N PRO A 68 28.44 18.65 27.67
CA PRO A 68 29.61 18.20 28.44
C PRO A 68 29.61 18.70 29.90
N ALA A 69 29.04 19.87 30.18
CA ALA A 69 28.91 20.36 31.55
C ALA A 69 27.93 19.51 32.38
N LEU A 70 26.81 19.10 31.79
CA LEU A 70 25.83 18.21 32.42
C LEU A 70 26.38 16.78 32.59
N GLU A 71 27.17 16.26 31.65
CA GLU A 71 27.87 14.97 31.82
C GLU A 71 28.89 15.02 32.97
N SER A 72 29.65 16.11 33.06
CA SER A 72 30.59 16.33 34.17
C SER A 72 29.85 16.40 35.51
N PHE A 73 28.69 17.05 35.55
CA PHE A 73 27.82 17.05 36.73
C PHE A 73 27.39 15.63 37.11
N LEU A 74 26.87 14.83 36.18
CA LEU A 74 26.43 13.46 36.45
C LEU A 74 27.58 12.53 36.88
N THR A 75 28.79 12.78 36.39
CA THR A 75 29.99 12.05 36.80
C THR A 75 30.41 12.41 38.22
N THR A 76 30.35 13.69 38.58
CA THR A 76 30.76 14.19 39.89
C THR A 76 29.71 13.91 40.97
N TYR A 77 28.43 13.99 40.61
CA TYR A 77 27.28 13.84 41.51
C TYR A 77 26.30 12.75 41.01
N PRO A 78 26.73 11.47 40.92
CA PRO A 78 25.94 10.40 40.31
C PRO A 78 24.66 10.03 41.07
N GLN A 79 24.56 10.44 42.33
CA GLN A 79 23.41 10.24 43.23
C GLN A 79 22.65 11.55 43.51
N SER A 80 22.85 12.57 42.68
CA SER A 80 22.18 13.86 42.82
C SER A 80 20.66 13.74 42.86
N GLN A 81 20.01 14.52 43.72
CA GLN A 81 18.54 14.63 43.74
C GLN A 81 17.96 15.26 42.46
N VAL A 82 18.77 16.01 41.69
CA VAL A 82 18.37 16.60 40.40
C VAL A 82 18.76 15.75 39.19
N LYS A 83 19.19 14.50 39.40
CA LYS A 83 19.65 13.60 38.32
C LYS A 83 18.65 13.47 37.16
N THR A 84 17.36 13.32 37.44
CA THR A 84 16.31 13.22 36.41
C THR A 84 16.22 14.49 35.55
N ASP A 85 16.24 15.68 36.17
CA ASP A 85 16.24 16.95 35.43
C ASP A 85 17.52 17.13 34.60
N VAL A 86 18.68 16.79 35.17
CA VAL A 86 19.97 16.87 34.46
C VAL A 86 20.00 15.94 33.25
N LEU A 87 19.54 14.68 33.39
CA LEU A 87 19.45 13.74 32.27
C LEU A 87 18.47 14.22 31.19
N GLN A 88 17.34 14.81 31.57
CA GLN A 88 16.38 15.35 30.61
C GLN A 88 16.96 16.55 29.84
N ARG A 89 17.69 17.45 30.51
CA ARG A 89 18.39 18.56 29.85
C ARG A 89 19.53 18.08 28.97
N LEU A 90 20.25 17.06 29.41
CA LEU A 90 21.34 16.46 28.65
C LEU A 90 20.83 15.86 27.34
N MET A 91 19.75 15.08 27.42
CA MET A 91 19.05 14.53 26.25
C MET A 91 18.61 15.64 25.29
N LEU A 92 17.98 16.71 25.80
CA LEU A 92 17.56 17.84 24.98
C LEU A 92 18.76 18.55 24.32
N ALA A 93 19.84 18.77 25.06
CA ALA A 93 21.05 19.39 24.54
C ALA A 93 21.64 18.55 23.39
N TYR A 94 21.79 17.23 23.59
CA TYR A 94 22.29 16.34 22.56
C TYR A 94 21.42 16.27 21.31
N SER A 95 20.09 16.34 21.44
CA SER A 95 19.18 16.21 20.29
C SER A 95 19.40 17.21 19.17
N SER A 96 20.09 18.31 19.47
CA SER A 96 20.42 19.35 18.49
C SER A 96 21.63 19.02 17.62
N PHE A 97 22.48 18.07 18.00
CA PHE A 97 23.76 17.83 17.29
C PHE A 97 24.33 16.40 17.38
N ASP A 98 23.87 15.56 18.30
CA ASP A 98 24.38 14.20 18.50
C ASP A 98 23.22 13.21 18.78
N PRO A 99 22.62 12.62 17.73
CA PRO A 99 21.52 11.66 17.87
C PRO A 99 21.88 10.41 18.69
N VAL A 100 23.14 9.97 18.65
CA VAL A 100 23.57 8.76 19.37
C VAL A 100 23.60 9.04 20.86
N LYS A 101 24.19 10.16 21.28
CA LYS A 101 24.18 10.55 22.69
C LYS A 101 22.81 11.01 23.19
N THR A 102 21.92 11.41 22.29
CA THR A 102 20.54 11.68 22.63
C THR A 102 19.83 10.42 23.12
N LEU A 103 19.98 9.31 22.39
CA LEU A 103 19.46 8.00 22.79
C LEU A 103 20.13 7.49 24.08
N ASP A 104 21.45 7.62 24.22
CA ASP A 104 22.13 7.24 25.48
C ASP A 104 21.57 8.00 26.70
N ALA A 105 21.38 9.31 26.58
CA ALA A 105 20.81 10.13 27.65
C ALA A 105 19.33 9.80 27.92
N ALA A 106 18.55 9.48 26.88
CA ALA A 106 17.16 9.07 27.00
C ALA A 106 17.03 7.70 27.68
N ASP A 107 17.83 6.71 27.30
CA ASP A 107 17.93 5.41 27.97
C ASP A 107 18.29 5.55 29.45
N ARG A 108 19.30 6.36 29.78
CA ARG A 108 19.69 6.65 31.17
C ARG A 108 18.58 7.34 31.96
N LEU A 109 17.80 8.21 31.32
CA LEU A 109 16.64 8.86 31.93
C LEU A 109 15.51 7.85 32.19
N LEU A 110 15.22 6.97 31.23
CA LEU A 110 14.16 5.96 31.35
C LEU A 110 14.47 4.90 32.42
N GLN A 111 15.75 4.69 32.77
CA GLN A 111 16.11 3.84 33.92
C GLN A 111 15.67 4.41 35.26
N VAL A 112 15.56 5.74 35.40
CA VAL A 112 15.17 6.41 36.65
C VAL A 112 13.74 6.97 36.61
N ASP A 113 13.21 7.22 35.43
CA ASP A 113 11.82 7.64 35.17
C ASP A 113 11.28 6.91 33.93
N PRO A 114 10.80 5.65 34.06
CA PRO A 114 10.32 4.84 32.94
C PRO A 114 9.11 5.43 32.20
N SER A 115 8.41 6.39 32.82
CA SER A 115 7.22 7.03 32.26
C SER A 115 7.51 8.39 31.60
N ASN A 116 8.79 8.78 31.49
CA ASN A 116 9.16 10.09 30.97
C ASN A 116 8.75 10.24 29.50
N ILE A 117 7.62 10.91 29.24
CA ILE A 117 7.06 11.06 27.89
C ILE A 117 8.07 11.70 26.92
N ARG A 118 8.91 12.62 27.38
CA ARG A 118 9.89 13.28 26.50
C ARG A 118 10.96 12.30 26.04
N ALA A 119 11.50 11.51 26.96
CA ALA A 119 12.47 10.45 26.62
C ALA A 119 11.85 9.42 25.68
N LEU A 120 10.65 8.92 26.00
CA LEU A 120 9.91 7.99 25.14
C LEU A 120 9.67 8.57 23.74
N THR A 121 9.38 9.87 23.63
CA THR A 121 9.19 10.56 22.34
C THR A 121 10.49 10.60 21.54
N PHE A 122 11.61 10.89 22.19
CA PHE A 122 12.92 10.98 21.53
C PHE A 122 13.38 9.60 21.09
N GLU A 123 13.24 8.59 21.94
CA GLU A 123 13.48 7.19 21.60
C GLU A 123 12.68 6.77 20.36
N ALA A 124 11.35 6.96 20.37
CA ALA A 124 10.50 6.61 19.24
C ALA A 124 10.90 7.36 17.96
N TYR A 125 11.18 8.66 18.06
CA TYR A 125 11.54 9.50 16.93
C TYR A 125 12.91 9.13 16.32
N PHE A 126 13.95 9.01 17.14
CA PHE A 126 15.31 8.75 16.64
C PHE A 126 15.48 7.32 16.15
N HIS A 127 14.75 6.34 16.71
CA HIS A 127 14.69 5.01 16.13
C HIS A 127 14.00 4.99 14.76
N LEU A 128 12.91 5.75 14.56
CA LEU A 128 12.34 5.94 13.21
C LEU A 128 13.38 6.54 12.23
N GLN A 129 14.11 7.56 12.66
CA GLN A 129 15.15 8.19 11.84
C GLN A 129 16.33 7.24 11.53
N ASN A 130 16.67 6.33 12.43
CA ASN A 130 17.69 5.32 12.18
C ASN A 130 17.19 4.28 11.18
N ALA A 131 15.95 3.81 11.31
CA ALA A 131 15.33 2.94 10.32
C ALA A 131 15.29 3.60 8.94
N ASP A 132 15.01 4.90 8.83
CA ASP A 132 14.96 5.59 7.54
C ASP A 132 16.29 5.59 6.78
N LYS A 133 17.43 5.53 7.47
CA LYS A 133 18.77 5.46 6.86
C LYS A 133 19.07 4.09 6.23
N ILE A 134 18.33 3.05 6.58
CA ILE A 134 18.55 1.68 6.11
C ILE A 134 17.67 1.44 4.88
N ALA A 135 18.20 0.94 3.77
CA ALA A 135 17.38 0.70 2.57
C ALA A 135 16.59 -0.62 2.65
N ASP A 136 17.20 -1.66 3.22
CA ASP A 136 16.64 -3.01 3.28
C ASP A 136 15.48 -3.11 4.29
N PRO A 137 14.29 -3.59 3.89
CA PRO A 137 13.14 -3.70 4.79
C PRO A 137 13.38 -4.57 6.03
N ALA A 138 14.15 -5.66 5.92
CA ALA A 138 14.44 -6.51 7.07
C ALA A 138 15.44 -5.83 8.02
N GLY A 139 16.43 -5.13 7.48
CA GLY A 139 17.39 -4.34 8.24
C GLY A 139 16.77 -3.18 9.01
N LYS A 140 15.69 -2.57 8.51
CA LYS A 140 14.93 -1.51 9.21
C LYS A 140 14.18 -2.01 10.45
N GLN A 141 13.71 -3.26 10.42
CA GLN A 141 12.71 -3.74 11.36
C GLN A 141 13.13 -3.64 12.84
N PRO A 142 14.40 -3.92 13.24
CA PRO A 142 14.81 -3.79 14.64
C PRO A 142 14.63 -2.37 15.21
N ASP A 143 14.99 -1.34 14.45
CA ASP A 143 14.78 0.05 14.85
C ASP A 143 13.28 0.40 14.87
N LEU A 144 12.51 -0.04 13.88
CA LEU A 144 11.06 0.17 13.86
C LEU A 144 10.37 -0.50 15.05
N ASP A 145 10.80 -1.69 15.45
CA ASP A 145 10.24 -2.42 16.58
C ASP A 145 10.54 -1.71 17.91
N LYS A 146 11.77 -1.20 18.09
CA LYS A 146 12.10 -0.35 19.24
C LYS A 146 11.26 0.93 19.24
N ALA A 147 11.13 1.59 18.10
CA ALA A 147 10.31 2.79 17.98
C ALA A 147 8.85 2.51 18.38
N ALA A 148 8.28 1.41 17.91
CA ALA A 148 6.93 0.99 18.25
C ALA A 148 6.78 0.63 19.74
N GLU A 149 7.77 -0.03 20.34
CA GLU A 149 7.79 -0.35 21.77
C GLU A 149 7.76 0.94 22.63
N TYR A 150 8.63 1.90 22.33
CA TYR A 150 8.64 3.19 23.01
C TYR A 150 7.40 4.02 22.71
N GLY A 151 6.86 3.91 21.49
CA GLY A 151 5.56 4.47 21.12
C GLY A 151 4.44 3.95 22.02
N GLN A 152 4.36 2.65 22.20
CA GLN A 152 3.35 2.02 23.06
C GLN A 152 3.51 2.44 24.52
N LYS A 153 4.74 2.38 25.06
CA LYS A 153 5.05 2.88 26.40
C LYS A 153 4.64 4.35 26.58
N GLY A 154 4.84 5.18 25.55
CA GLY A 154 4.45 6.59 25.55
C GLY A 154 2.93 6.82 25.58
N LEU A 155 2.17 6.00 24.83
CA LEU A 155 0.71 6.02 24.88
C LEU A 155 0.19 5.57 26.25
N ASP A 156 0.86 4.60 26.87
CA ASP A 156 0.51 4.06 28.18
C ASP A 156 1.06 4.89 29.36
N ALA A 157 1.91 5.88 29.07
CA ALA A 157 2.56 6.70 30.09
C ALA A 157 1.52 7.40 30.99
N THR A 158 1.78 7.36 32.28
CA THR A 158 0.99 8.00 33.34
C THR A 158 1.59 9.35 33.74
N LYS A 159 0.76 10.19 34.33
CA LYS A 159 1.16 11.53 34.77
C LYS A 159 2.27 11.47 35.84
N PRO A 160 3.35 12.26 35.73
CA PRO A 160 4.30 12.47 36.81
C PRO A 160 3.65 13.12 38.04
N LYS A 161 4.12 12.78 39.24
CA LYS A 161 3.55 13.25 40.51
C LYS A 161 3.48 14.79 40.61
N ASP A 162 4.49 15.47 40.10
CA ASP A 162 4.65 16.92 40.22
C ASP A 162 4.19 17.71 38.97
N MET A 163 3.45 17.05 38.06
CA MET A 163 2.89 17.66 36.86
C MET A 163 1.37 17.87 37.01
N SER A 164 0.87 19.02 36.54
CA SER A 164 -0.57 19.27 36.46
C SER A 164 -1.22 18.35 35.41
N ASP A 165 -2.51 18.04 35.57
CA ASP A 165 -3.23 17.25 34.55
C ASP A 165 -3.27 17.97 33.20
N GLU A 166 -3.37 19.31 33.23
CA GLU A 166 -3.38 20.14 32.04
C GLU A 166 -2.05 20.10 31.29
N ASP A 167 -0.92 20.25 31.99
CA ASP A 167 0.40 20.20 31.37
C ASP A 167 0.71 18.80 30.84
N PHE A 168 0.29 17.77 31.57
CA PHE A 168 0.43 16.39 31.12
C PHE A 168 -0.38 16.12 29.86
N ALA A 169 -1.63 16.58 29.81
CA ALA A 169 -2.47 16.46 28.62
C ALA A 169 -1.84 17.19 27.42
N LYS A 170 -1.26 18.39 27.62
CA LYS A 170 -0.54 19.13 26.56
C LYS A 170 0.68 18.38 26.05
N VAL A 171 1.52 17.86 26.95
CA VAL A 171 2.72 17.09 26.58
C VAL A 171 2.33 15.80 25.86
N LYS A 172 1.33 15.08 26.36
CA LYS A 172 0.82 13.85 25.75
C LYS A 172 0.25 14.12 24.36
N ALA A 173 -0.57 15.15 24.20
CA ALA A 173 -1.11 15.56 22.90
C ALA A 173 -0.01 15.90 21.88
N ALA A 174 1.05 16.60 22.31
CA ALA A 174 2.18 16.91 21.44
C ALA A 174 3.03 15.67 21.06
N ALA A 175 3.06 14.64 21.91
CA ALA A 175 3.82 13.42 21.71
C ALA A 175 3.07 12.34 20.92
N SER A 176 1.75 12.24 21.11
CA SER A 176 0.90 11.18 20.55
C SER A 176 1.10 10.92 19.05
N PRO A 177 1.18 11.92 18.16
CA PRO A 177 1.43 11.66 16.74
C PRO A 177 2.71 10.87 16.46
N VAL A 178 3.78 11.12 17.23
CA VAL A 178 5.06 10.41 17.09
C VAL A 178 4.91 8.95 17.50
N PHE A 179 4.20 8.69 18.60
CA PHE A 179 3.96 7.34 19.10
C PHE A 179 3.10 6.52 18.14
N HIS A 180 1.99 7.10 17.67
CA HIS A 180 1.14 6.45 16.68
C HIS A 180 1.89 6.18 15.36
N ARG A 181 2.69 7.14 14.86
CA ARG A 181 3.55 6.91 13.69
C ARG A 181 4.49 5.74 13.90
N ALA A 182 5.15 5.66 15.06
CA ALA A 182 6.13 4.63 15.33
C ALA A 182 5.52 3.23 15.24
N ILE A 183 4.38 3.03 15.90
CA ILE A 183 3.62 1.77 15.86
C ILE A 183 3.17 1.47 14.42
N ALA A 184 2.60 2.47 13.74
CA ALA A 184 2.09 2.26 12.39
C ALA A 184 3.18 1.92 11.37
N THR A 185 4.36 2.53 11.48
CA THR A 185 5.46 2.31 10.54
C THR A 185 6.05 0.92 10.71
N ALA A 186 6.20 0.46 11.96
CA ALA A 186 6.61 -0.91 12.26
C ALA A 186 5.60 -1.94 11.73
N ALA A 187 4.30 -1.68 11.94
CA ALA A 187 3.22 -2.52 11.43
C ALA A 187 3.20 -2.58 9.90
N LEU A 188 3.35 -1.44 9.23
CA LEU A 188 3.39 -1.37 7.77
C LEU A 188 4.55 -2.17 7.19
N ASN A 189 5.76 -2.08 7.78
CA ASN A 189 6.92 -2.85 7.34
C ASN A 189 6.72 -4.37 7.55
N LYS A 190 5.96 -4.76 8.58
CA LYS A 190 5.49 -6.13 8.83
C LYS A 190 4.31 -6.56 7.96
N LYS A 191 3.82 -5.71 7.06
CA LYS A 191 2.62 -5.91 6.23
C LYS A 191 1.33 -6.06 7.05
N ASP A 192 1.32 -5.58 8.28
CA ASP A 192 0.10 -5.43 9.09
C ASP A 192 -0.56 -4.09 8.76
N ALA A 193 -1.28 -4.08 7.64
CA ALA A 193 -2.01 -2.91 7.16
C ALA A 193 -3.10 -2.47 8.14
N ALA A 194 -3.76 -3.39 8.86
CA ALA A 194 -4.86 -3.05 9.76
C ALA A 194 -4.38 -2.23 10.97
N THR A 195 -3.29 -2.66 11.61
CA THR A 195 -2.66 -1.89 12.69
C THR A 195 -2.10 -0.57 12.16
N SER A 196 -1.46 -0.56 10.99
CA SER A 196 -0.93 0.67 10.39
C SER A 196 -2.03 1.70 10.10
N ILE A 197 -3.14 1.31 9.48
CA ILE A 197 -4.30 2.18 9.22
C ILE A 197 -4.83 2.76 10.53
N THR A 198 -5.03 1.91 11.55
CA THR A 198 -5.59 2.32 12.84
C THR A 198 -4.74 3.42 13.48
N HIS A 199 -3.43 3.21 13.60
CA HIS A 199 -2.55 4.16 14.26
C HIS A 199 -2.27 5.41 13.40
N LEU A 200 -2.17 5.32 12.07
CA LEU A 200 -2.01 6.52 11.23
C LEU A 200 -3.25 7.42 11.27
N LYS A 201 -4.45 6.85 11.30
CA LYS A 201 -5.68 7.62 11.51
C LYS A 201 -5.68 8.31 12.87
N GLN A 202 -5.24 7.64 13.94
CA GLN A 202 -5.10 8.26 15.26
C GLN A 202 -4.06 9.40 15.27
N SER A 203 -2.90 9.20 14.62
CA SER A 203 -1.87 10.23 14.45
C SER A 203 -2.47 11.49 13.81
N LEU A 204 -3.12 11.34 12.65
CA LEU A 204 -3.65 12.44 11.87
C LEU A 204 -4.87 13.11 12.53
N ALA A 205 -5.73 12.36 13.23
CA ALA A 205 -6.87 12.89 13.96
C ALA A 205 -6.49 13.65 15.24
N SER A 206 -5.28 13.40 15.77
CA SER A 206 -4.80 14.06 17.01
C SER A 206 -4.24 15.47 16.79
N VAL A 207 -4.21 15.96 15.54
CA VAL A 207 -3.64 17.26 15.17
C VAL A 207 -4.66 18.10 14.38
N PRO A 208 -4.55 19.45 14.42
CA PRO A 208 -5.33 20.31 13.52
C PRO A 208 -5.11 19.93 12.05
N VAL A 209 -6.19 19.85 11.27
CA VAL A 209 -6.14 19.44 9.85
C VAL A 209 -5.15 20.24 9.02
N GLU A 210 -4.98 21.55 9.29
CA GLU A 210 -4.00 22.38 8.59
C GLU A 210 -2.55 21.89 8.76
N GLN A 211 -2.20 21.26 9.88
CA GLN A 211 -0.86 20.70 10.09
C GLN A 211 -0.59 19.50 9.17
N THR A 212 -1.63 18.80 8.69
CA THR A 212 -1.49 17.68 7.74
C THR A 212 -1.17 18.13 6.32
N LYS A 213 -1.27 19.44 6.03
CA LYS A 213 -0.94 20.04 4.73
C LYS A 213 0.50 20.56 4.66
N THR A 214 1.20 20.62 5.78
CA THR A 214 2.56 21.16 5.84
C THR A 214 3.56 20.06 5.49
N PRO A 215 4.56 20.33 4.61
CA PRO A 215 5.63 19.38 4.34
C PRO A 215 6.31 18.90 5.63
N GLY A 216 6.34 17.59 5.81
CA GLY A 216 6.99 16.98 6.96
C GLY A 216 6.34 15.68 7.44
N PRO A 217 6.58 15.33 8.72
CA PRO A 217 6.02 14.17 9.41
C PRO A 217 4.56 13.79 9.10
N LEU A 218 3.62 14.70 9.31
CA LEU A 218 2.18 14.40 9.18
C LEU A 218 1.75 14.21 7.72
N LEU A 219 2.39 14.90 6.79
CA LEU A 219 2.18 14.66 5.37
C LEU A 219 2.70 13.26 4.97
N THR A 220 3.82 12.85 5.55
CA THR A 220 4.35 11.49 5.38
C THR A 220 3.39 10.44 5.94
N ASP A 221 2.78 10.69 7.11
CA ASP A 221 1.74 9.81 7.67
C ASP A 221 0.55 9.66 6.73
N THR A 222 0.12 10.75 6.09
CA THR A 222 -0.96 10.72 5.10
C THR A 222 -0.59 9.80 3.92
N TYR A 223 0.65 9.85 3.45
CA TYR A 223 1.12 8.97 2.38
C TYR A 223 1.29 7.52 2.83
N LEU A 224 1.80 7.28 4.04
CA LEU A 224 1.89 5.94 4.63
C LEU A 224 0.50 5.32 4.82
N LEU A 225 -0.52 6.13 5.13
CA LEU A 225 -1.89 5.67 5.27
C LEU A 225 -2.44 5.18 3.92
N ALA A 226 -2.15 5.90 2.84
CA ALA A 226 -2.48 5.45 1.50
C ALA A 226 -1.82 4.10 1.15
N GLN A 227 -0.54 3.94 1.50
CA GLN A 227 0.19 2.67 1.32
C GLN A 227 -0.40 1.54 2.16
N ALA A 228 -0.85 1.82 3.37
CA ALA A 228 -1.50 0.83 4.24
C ALA A 228 -2.83 0.37 3.62
N TYR A 229 -3.66 1.28 3.10
CA TYR A 229 -4.87 0.91 2.36
C TYR A 229 -4.59 0.12 1.07
N TYR A 230 -3.51 0.46 0.36
CA TYR A 230 -3.06 -0.32 -0.80
C TYR A 230 -2.63 -1.74 -0.44
N GLN A 231 -2.00 -1.93 0.72
CA GLN A 231 -1.50 -3.22 1.22
C GLN A 231 -2.53 -3.99 2.05
N ALA A 232 -3.71 -3.40 2.31
CA ALA A 232 -4.78 -4.05 3.06
C ALA A 232 -5.22 -5.37 2.39
N THR A 233 -5.84 -6.24 3.17
CA THR A 233 -6.38 -7.51 2.69
C THR A 233 -7.86 -7.62 3.09
N PRO A 234 -8.81 -7.41 2.15
CA PRO A 234 -8.59 -7.02 0.76
C PRO A 234 -8.06 -5.58 0.62
N PRO A 235 -7.36 -5.24 -0.47
CA PRO A 235 -6.92 -3.86 -0.72
C PRO A 235 -8.09 -2.89 -0.81
N ASP A 236 -7.88 -1.66 -0.36
CA ASP A 236 -8.84 -0.56 -0.48
C ASP A 236 -8.28 0.53 -1.42
N PRO A 237 -8.44 0.34 -2.74
CA PRO A 237 -7.89 1.28 -3.72
C PRO A 237 -8.57 2.65 -3.70
N LEU A 238 -9.81 2.77 -3.20
CA LEU A 238 -10.50 4.06 -3.13
C LEU A 238 -9.91 4.95 -2.02
N ASN A 239 -9.76 4.40 -0.81
CA ASN A 239 -9.07 5.11 0.27
C ASN A 239 -7.59 5.34 -0.08
N CYS A 240 -6.90 4.38 -0.70
CA CYS A 240 -5.55 4.60 -1.21
C CYS A 240 -5.48 5.82 -2.15
N ALA A 241 -6.37 5.89 -3.14
CA ALA A 241 -6.40 6.99 -4.11
C ALA A 241 -6.62 8.35 -3.41
N TRP A 242 -7.54 8.41 -2.45
CA TRP A 242 -7.83 9.62 -1.68
C TRP A 242 -6.60 10.13 -0.93
N TYR A 243 -6.02 9.31 -0.04
CA TYR A 243 -4.91 9.75 0.81
C TYR A 243 -3.62 9.99 0.02
N ALA A 244 -3.34 9.19 -1.02
CA ALA A 244 -2.18 9.42 -1.88
C ALA A 244 -2.33 10.73 -2.68
N SER A 245 -3.54 11.05 -3.17
CA SER A 245 -3.80 12.32 -3.87
C SER A 245 -3.59 13.52 -2.96
N ARG A 246 -4.14 13.44 -1.73
CA ARG A 246 -3.97 14.48 -0.72
C ARG A 246 -2.49 14.70 -0.40
N ALA A 247 -1.78 13.62 -0.07
CA ALA A 247 -0.36 13.70 0.28
C ALA A 247 0.49 14.26 -0.87
N ALA A 248 0.30 13.74 -2.09
CA ALA A 248 1.03 14.22 -3.27
C ALA A 248 0.75 15.69 -3.57
N THR A 249 -0.46 16.17 -3.34
CA THR A 249 -0.83 17.56 -3.64
C THR A 249 -0.14 18.57 -2.74
N PHE A 250 0.00 18.26 -1.45
CA PHE A 250 0.67 19.12 -0.48
C PHE A 250 2.19 18.88 -0.40
N ALA A 251 2.71 17.88 -1.11
CA ALA A 251 4.14 17.61 -1.17
C ALA A 251 4.85 18.62 -2.10
N PRO A 252 6.06 19.08 -1.73
CA PRO A 252 6.91 19.82 -2.66
C PRO A 252 7.49 18.89 -3.74
N GLU A 253 7.94 19.45 -4.85
CA GLU A 253 8.77 18.68 -5.79
C GLU A 253 10.13 18.31 -5.15
N PRO A 254 10.72 17.16 -5.50
CA PRO A 254 10.24 16.15 -6.48
C PRO A 254 9.22 15.16 -5.91
N TYR A 255 8.86 15.25 -4.63
CA TYR A 255 8.04 14.25 -3.93
C TYR A 255 6.62 14.18 -4.45
N LYS A 256 6.02 15.32 -4.83
CA LYS A 256 4.73 15.35 -5.53
C LYS A 256 4.74 14.42 -6.75
N SER A 257 5.73 14.58 -7.63
CA SER A 257 5.89 13.74 -8.82
C SER A 257 6.15 12.27 -8.49
N GLN A 258 6.78 11.97 -7.35
CA GLN A 258 7.03 10.60 -6.90
C GLN A 258 5.81 9.93 -6.24
N MET A 259 4.96 10.70 -5.54
CA MET A 259 3.82 10.17 -4.79
C MET A 259 2.56 10.01 -5.67
N MET A 260 2.34 10.94 -6.61
CA MET A 260 1.14 10.97 -7.47
C MET A 260 0.88 9.67 -8.27
N PRO A 261 1.90 8.93 -8.77
CA PRO A 261 1.67 7.66 -9.46
C PRO A 261 0.90 6.62 -8.64
N LEU A 262 1.10 6.55 -7.32
CA LEU A 262 0.33 5.64 -6.46
C LEU A 262 -1.15 6.03 -6.43
N ALA A 263 -1.43 7.33 -6.30
CA ALA A 263 -2.80 7.84 -6.30
C ALA A 263 -3.53 7.48 -7.60
N LYS A 264 -2.89 7.75 -8.74
CA LYS A 264 -3.45 7.44 -10.06
C LYS A 264 -3.64 5.94 -10.28
N TYR A 265 -2.68 5.12 -9.85
CA TYR A 265 -2.79 3.67 -9.92
C TYR A 265 -3.97 3.15 -9.07
N CYS A 266 -4.08 3.59 -7.82
CA CYS A 266 -5.17 3.19 -6.93
C CYS A 266 -6.53 3.65 -7.46
N TYR A 267 -6.63 4.87 -7.99
CA TYR A 267 -7.84 5.37 -8.63
C TYR A 267 -8.26 4.48 -9.81
N LYS A 268 -7.35 4.24 -10.77
CA LYS A 268 -7.63 3.38 -11.92
C LYS A 268 -7.94 1.95 -11.52
N LYS A 269 -7.31 1.43 -10.47
CA LYS A 269 -7.60 0.09 -9.94
C LYS A 269 -9.02 -0.02 -9.38
N TYR A 270 -9.54 1.05 -8.77
CA TYR A 270 -10.91 1.09 -8.29
C TYR A 270 -11.91 1.41 -9.41
N HIS A 271 -11.66 2.46 -10.19
CA HIS A 271 -12.59 3.06 -11.15
C HIS A 271 -12.54 2.44 -12.56
N GLY A 272 -11.40 1.87 -12.96
CA GLY A 272 -11.16 1.26 -14.27
C GLY A 272 -10.57 2.22 -15.31
N ALA A 273 -10.73 3.53 -15.13
CA ALA A 273 -10.26 4.57 -16.04
C ALA A 273 -9.69 5.80 -15.30
N ASP A 274 -9.20 6.78 -16.05
CA ASP A 274 -8.57 8.00 -15.53
C ASP A 274 -9.55 9.17 -15.39
N ASP A 275 -10.77 9.08 -15.96
CA ASP A 275 -11.76 10.15 -15.89
C ASP A 275 -12.21 10.43 -14.46
N GLY A 276 -12.38 11.71 -14.13
CA GLY A 276 -12.75 12.14 -12.77
C GLY A 276 -11.60 12.14 -11.74
N PHE A 277 -10.39 11.67 -12.10
CA PHE A 277 -9.26 11.65 -11.16
C PHE A 277 -8.91 13.06 -10.65
N ASP A 278 -8.89 14.08 -11.52
CA ASP A 278 -8.62 15.46 -11.12
C ASP A 278 -9.67 16.01 -10.15
N THR A 279 -10.93 15.56 -10.26
CA THR A 279 -12.01 15.90 -9.31
C THR A 279 -11.73 15.29 -7.94
N LEU A 280 -11.28 14.02 -7.88
CA LEU A 280 -10.87 13.39 -6.63
C LEU A 280 -9.66 14.10 -6.01
N VAL A 281 -8.67 14.50 -6.83
CA VAL A 281 -7.52 15.27 -6.37
C VAL A 281 -7.96 16.59 -5.74
N ALA A 282 -8.85 17.34 -6.40
CA ALA A 282 -9.39 18.59 -5.88
C ALA A 282 -10.17 18.39 -4.57
N ALA A 283 -11.03 17.36 -4.48
CA ALA A 283 -11.78 17.03 -3.27
C ALA A 283 -10.87 16.65 -2.10
N SER A 284 -9.81 15.88 -2.36
CA SER A 284 -8.86 15.41 -1.34
C SER A 284 -8.08 16.54 -0.67
N GLN A 285 -8.00 17.73 -1.27
CA GLN A 285 -7.38 18.90 -0.66
C GLN A 285 -8.25 19.51 0.44
N GLN A 286 -9.57 19.41 0.29
CA GLN A 286 -10.56 20.08 1.15
C GLN A 286 -10.82 19.32 2.45
N SER A 287 -10.68 17.99 2.44
CA SER A 287 -10.90 17.15 3.63
C SER A 287 -9.75 16.17 3.83
N LEU A 288 -9.40 15.91 5.09
CA LEU A 288 -8.42 14.88 5.45
C LEU A 288 -8.97 13.50 5.12
N ASP A 289 -10.13 13.17 5.70
CA ASP A 289 -10.82 11.91 5.46
C ASP A 289 -11.73 12.02 4.23
N PRO A 290 -11.91 10.91 3.48
CA PRO A 290 -12.86 10.86 2.38
C PRO A 290 -14.30 11.03 2.88
N PRO A 291 -15.17 11.67 2.09
CA PRO A 291 -16.58 11.77 2.46
C PRO A 291 -17.23 10.38 2.42
N ALA A 292 -18.25 10.18 3.25
CA ALA A 292 -18.92 8.88 3.39
C ALA A 292 -19.56 8.38 2.08
N ASP A 293 -19.90 9.30 1.18
CA ASP A 293 -20.50 9.03 -0.13
C ASP A 293 -19.46 8.95 -1.27
N LEU A 294 -18.16 8.90 -0.99
CA LEU A 294 -17.11 8.85 -2.02
C LEU A 294 -17.32 7.71 -3.02
N ALA A 295 -17.76 6.54 -2.55
CA ALA A 295 -18.02 5.38 -3.42
C ALA A 295 -19.26 5.55 -4.34
N THR A 296 -20.08 6.58 -4.10
CA THR A 296 -21.21 6.93 -4.98
C THR A 296 -20.80 7.89 -6.08
N THR A 297 -19.79 8.74 -5.82
CA THR A 297 -19.28 9.74 -6.76
C THR A 297 -18.18 9.17 -7.66
N VAL A 298 -17.28 8.36 -7.09
CA VAL A 298 -16.33 7.55 -7.83
C VAL A 298 -16.93 6.15 -7.94
N LYS A 299 -17.39 5.78 -9.14
CA LYS A 299 -17.98 4.46 -9.38
C LYS A 299 -16.86 3.40 -9.46
N PRO A 300 -17.03 2.19 -8.91
CA PRO A 300 -16.10 1.12 -9.17
C PRO A 300 -16.13 0.71 -10.65
N ALA A 301 -15.04 0.12 -11.12
CA ALA A 301 -14.98 -0.55 -12.41
C ALA A 301 -16.06 -1.65 -12.48
N PRO A 302 -16.71 -1.86 -13.63
CA PRO A 302 -17.65 -2.94 -13.81
C PRO A 302 -17.01 -4.29 -13.43
N SER A 303 -17.71 -5.09 -12.62
CA SER A 303 -17.30 -6.47 -12.39
C SER A 303 -17.51 -7.30 -13.68
N PRO A 304 -16.86 -8.47 -13.84
CA PRO A 304 -17.16 -9.36 -14.95
C PRO A 304 -18.66 -9.67 -15.09
N ALA A 305 -19.38 -9.83 -13.98
CA ALA A 305 -20.82 -10.04 -13.98
C ALA A 305 -21.60 -8.79 -14.45
N ASP A 306 -21.16 -7.58 -14.11
CA ASP A 306 -21.77 -6.34 -14.61
C ASP A 306 -21.56 -6.19 -16.12
N ILE A 307 -20.37 -6.55 -16.61
CA ILE A 307 -20.08 -6.59 -18.04
C ILE A 307 -21.00 -7.57 -18.76
N VAL A 308 -21.19 -8.78 -18.22
CA VAL A 308 -22.14 -9.77 -18.77
C VAL A 308 -23.55 -9.20 -18.86
N LYS A 309 -24.06 -8.60 -17.77
CA LYS A 309 -25.39 -7.99 -17.76
C LYS A 309 -25.50 -6.87 -18.79
N GLN A 310 -24.47 -6.04 -18.93
CA GLN A 310 -24.43 -4.96 -19.91
C GLN A 310 -24.43 -5.51 -21.35
N VAL A 311 -23.60 -6.52 -21.64
CA VAL A 311 -23.56 -7.16 -22.97
C VAL A 311 -24.92 -7.77 -23.31
N ILE A 312 -25.54 -8.50 -22.38
CA ILE A 312 -26.87 -9.08 -22.59
C ILE A 312 -27.94 -8.00 -22.82
N ALA A 313 -27.91 -6.92 -22.04
CA ALA A 313 -28.90 -5.84 -22.14
C ALA A 313 -28.72 -5.00 -23.42
N SER A 314 -27.49 -4.83 -23.91
CA SER A 314 -27.17 -4.00 -25.08
C SER A 314 -27.12 -4.76 -26.40
N THR A 315 -27.17 -6.09 -26.37
CA THR A 315 -27.15 -6.95 -27.56
C THR A 315 -28.56 -7.49 -27.85
N PRO A 316 -29.27 -6.99 -28.89
CA PRO A 316 -30.63 -7.43 -29.18
C PRO A 316 -30.74 -8.91 -29.59
N ASP A 317 -29.70 -9.44 -30.26
CA ASP A 317 -29.63 -10.84 -30.68
C ASP A 317 -28.34 -11.49 -30.18
N LEU A 318 -28.45 -12.21 -29.06
CA LEU A 318 -27.32 -12.89 -28.42
C LEU A 318 -26.71 -14.00 -29.29
N ALA A 319 -27.42 -14.49 -30.32
CA ALA A 319 -26.86 -15.47 -31.25
C ALA A 319 -25.69 -14.89 -32.06
N THR A 320 -25.68 -13.57 -32.27
CA THR A 320 -24.67 -12.84 -33.07
C THR A 320 -23.36 -12.56 -32.34
N LEU A 321 -23.29 -12.80 -31.03
CA LEU A 321 -22.09 -12.58 -30.22
C LEU A 321 -20.88 -13.36 -30.76
N ALA A 322 -19.68 -12.80 -30.63
CA ALA A 322 -18.46 -13.53 -30.93
C ALA A 322 -18.28 -14.72 -29.97
N VAL A 323 -17.51 -15.74 -30.38
CA VAL A 323 -17.27 -16.95 -29.56
C VAL A 323 -16.66 -16.57 -28.20
N SER A 324 -15.69 -15.65 -28.18
CA SER A 324 -15.07 -15.13 -26.97
C SER A 324 -16.07 -14.45 -26.03
N ASP A 325 -17.01 -13.66 -26.56
CA ASP A 325 -18.04 -13.00 -25.74
C ASP A 325 -19.00 -14.03 -25.14
N LYS A 326 -19.36 -15.06 -25.92
CA LYS A 326 -20.18 -16.17 -25.43
C LYS A 326 -19.44 -16.90 -24.30
N GLU A 327 -18.18 -17.27 -24.49
CA GLU A 327 -17.36 -17.91 -23.45
C GLU A 327 -17.24 -17.05 -22.19
N PHE A 328 -16.99 -15.75 -22.35
CA PHE A 328 -16.93 -14.81 -21.23
C PHE A 328 -18.24 -14.80 -20.43
N ILE A 329 -19.40 -14.80 -21.09
CA ILE A 329 -20.71 -14.85 -20.45
C ILE A 329 -20.95 -16.20 -19.77
N LEU A 330 -20.62 -17.32 -20.42
CA LEU A 330 -20.77 -18.66 -19.83
C LEU A 330 -19.91 -18.82 -18.57
N GLN A 331 -18.75 -18.16 -18.51
CA GLN A 331 -17.83 -18.22 -17.37
C GLN A 331 -18.19 -17.26 -16.23
N ASN A 332 -18.60 -16.03 -16.56
CA ASN A 332 -18.71 -14.92 -15.61
C ASN A 332 -20.15 -14.47 -15.30
N GLY A 333 -21.15 -14.98 -16.04
CA GLY A 333 -22.56 -14.68 -15.82
C GLY A 333 -23.18 -15.46 -14.66
N THR A 334 -24.39 -15.07 -14.26
CA THR A 334 -25.22 -15.94 -13.41
C THR A 334 -25.66 -17.17 -14.20
N PRO A 335 -26.16 -18.24 -13.55
CA PRO A 335 -26.72 -19.39 -14.27
C PRO A 335 -27.79 -19.00 -15.29
N GLU A 336 -28.60 -17.98 -14.99
CA GLU A 336 -29.63 -17.45 -15.89
C GLU A 336 -29.03 -16.72 -17.09
N ASP A 337 -27.98 -15.92 -16.88
CA ASP A 337 -27.29 -15.20 -17.96
C ASP A 337 -26.55 -16.16 -18.90
N ALA A 338 -25.89 -17.17 -18.33
CA ALA A 338 -25.27 -18.25 -19.10
C ALA A 338 -26.32 -19.05 -19.90
N ALA A 339 -27.46 -19.38 -19.28
CA ALA A 339 -28.55 -20.08 -19.97
C ALA A 339 -29.10 -19.28 -21.16
N LYS A 340 -29.35 -17.97 -21.00
CA LYS A 340 -29.82 -17.10 -22.10
C LYS A 340 -28.91 -17.18 -23.32
N VAL A 341 -27.59 -17.12 -23.12
CA VAL A 341 -26.62 -17.21 -24.22
C VAL A 341 -26.54 -18.65 -24.76
N TRP A 342 -26.48 -19.64 -23.87
CA TRP A 342 -26.38 -21.05 -24.25
C TRP A 342 -27.57 -21.52 -25.09
N ASP A 343 -28.79 -21.11 -24.75
CA ASP A 343 -30.01 -21.45 -25.47
C ASP A 343 -30.00 -20.92 -26.91
N THR A 344 -29.18 -19.90 -27.23
CA THR A 344 -29.01 -19.43 -28.61
C THR A 344 -28.16 -20.36 -29.48
N VAL A 345 -27.35 -21.24 -28.89
CA VAL A 345 -26.42 -22.12 -29.60
C VAL A 345 -26.71 -23.60 -29.40
N LYS A 346 -27.33 -24.00 -28.28
CA LYS A 346 -27.59 -25.40 -27.92
C LYS A 346 -28.31 -26.15 -29.05
N GLY A 347 -27.77 -27.30 -29.42
CA GLY A 347 -28.31 -28.14 -30.49
C GLY A 347 -28.08 -27.63 -31.91
N LYS A 348 -27.44 -26.47 -32.11
CA LYS A 348 -27.06 -25.98 -33.44
C LYS A 348 -25.75 -26.59 -33.89
N SER A 349 -25.69 -27.01 -35.16
CA SER A 349 -24.45 -27.44 -35.80
C SER A 349 -23.73 -26.25 -36.43
N VAL A 350 -22.43 -26.15 -36.19
CA VAL A 350 -21.58 -25.08 -36.70
C VAL A 350 -20.26 -25.65 -37.22
N GLN A 351 -19.59 -24.85 -38.06
CA GLN A 351 -18.26 -25.12 -38.58
C GLN A 351 -17.31 -24.03 -38.08
N PHE A 352 -16.20 -24.44 -37.47
CA PHE A 352 -15.13 -23.54 -37.05
C PHE A 352 -13.91 -23.74 -37.95
N PRO A 353 -13.56 -22.75 -38.79
CA PRO A 353 -12.32 -22.78 -39.55
C PRO A 353 -11.12 -22.51 -38.63
N ASP A 354 -9.93 -22.97 -39.05
CA ASP A 354 -8.63 -22.60 -38.47
C ASP A 354 -8.49 -22.74 -36.95
N THR A 355 -9.18 -23.72 -36.36
CA THR A 355 -9.03 -24.08 -34.95
C THR A 355 -7.67 -24.74 -34.70
N THR A 356 -7.07 -24.48 -33.54
CA THR A 356 -5.75 -25.06 -33.20
C THR A 356 -5.93 -26.36 -32.44
N VAL A 357 -5.35 -27.46 -32.88
CA VAL A 357 -5.40 -28.73 -32.16
C VAL A 357 -4.59 -28.65 -30.87
N VAL A 358 -5.21 -28.96 -29.73
CA VAL A 358 -4.56 -28.98 -28.41
C VAL A 358 -4.30 -30.41 -27.95
N SER A 359 -5.27 -31.31 -28.14
CA SER A 359 -5.07 -32.74 -27.88
C SER A 359 -5.98 -33.59 -28.75
N VAL A 360 -5.53 -34.81 -29.07
CA VAL A 360 -6.27 -35.78 -29.87
C VAL A 360 -6.41 -37.09 -29.12
N ALA A 361 -7.61 -37.65 -29.10
CA ALA A 361 -7.94 -38.97 -28.60
C ALA A 361 -8.82 -39.70 -29.64
N ASP A 362 -9.01 -41.02 -29.48
CA ASP A 362 -9.71 -41.87 -30.45
C ASP A 362 -11.10 -41.33 -30.82
N THR A 363 -11.85 -40.77 -29.87
CA THR A 363 -13.22 -40.26 -30.09
C THR A 363 -13.40 -38.82 -29.60
N ALA A 364 -12.31 -38.10 -29.32
CA ALA A 364 -12.38 -36.72 -28.85
C ALA A 364 -11.23 -35.88 -29.41
N LEU A 365 -11.57 -34.68 -29.90
CA LEU A 365 -10.62 -33.69 -30.36
C LEU A 365 -10.77 -32.42 -29.52
N LYS A 366 -9.73 -32.04 -28.79
CA LYS A 366 -9.71 -30.77 -28.05
C LYS A 366 -8.99 -29.72 -28.88
N VAL A 367 -9.62 -28.58 -29.07
CA VAL A 367 -9.09 -27.48 -29.88
C VAL A 367 -9.22 -26.15 -29.14
N SER A 368 -8.39 -25.19 -29.55
CA SER A 368 -8.56 -23.76 -29.26
C SER A 368 -9.34 -23.12 -30.40
N VAL A 369 -10.47 -22.47 -30.09
CA VAL A 369 -11.32 -21.76 -31.05
C VAL A 369 -11.23 -20.25 -30.84
N SER A 370 -11.37 -19.76 -29.60
CA SER A 370 -11.26 -18.35 -29.25
C SER A 370 -9.82 -17.88 -29.25
N ASP A 371 -9.63 -16.57 -29.52
CA ASP A 371 -8.30 -15.96 -29.56
C ASP A 371 -7.56 -16.11 -28.22
N ASP A 372 -8.28 -16.00 -27.10
CA ASP A 372 -7.75 -16.18 -25.74
C ASP A 372 -7.24 -17.61 -25.53
N ALA A 373 -7.99 -18.62 -25.98
CA ALA A 373 -7.59 -20.02 -25.91
C ALA A 373 -6.36 -20.31 -26.80
N VAL A 374 -6.32 -19.73 -27.99
CA VAL A 374 -5.17 -19.83 -28.91
C VAL A 374 -3.92 -19.19 -28.29
N GLN A 375 -4.05 -18.00 -27.71
CA GLN A 375 -2.93 -17.28 -27.09
C GLN A 375 -2.39 -18.01 -25.84
N SER A 376 -3.29 -18.55 -25.02
CA SER A 376 -2.95 -19.28 -23.80
C SER A 376 -2.57 -20.75 -24.03
N LYS A 377 -2.73 -21.25 -25.27
CA LYS A 377 -2.50 -22.65 -25.68
C LYS A 377 -3.36 -23.64 -24.89
N SER A 378 -4.57 -23.24 -24.51
CA SER A 378 -5.55 -24.10 -23.84
C SER A 378 -6.68 -24.47 -24.79
N ALA A 379 -7.36 -25.59 -24.51
CA ALA A 379 -8.60 -25.93 -25.20
C ALA A 379 -9.78 -25.27 -24.51
N ASP A 380 -10.68 -24.72 -25.32
CA ASP A 380 -11.98 -24.15 -24.96
C ASP A 380 -13.12 -24.97 -25.57
N PHE A 381 -12.83 -25.83 -26.56
CA PHE A 381 -13.78 -26.78 -27.13
C PHE A 381 -13.27 -28.24 -27.06
N THR A 382 -14.21 -29.15 -26.78
CA THR A 382 -14.06 -30.59 -26.99
C THR A 382 -15.06 -31.07 -28.04
N PHE A 383 -14.59 -31.62 -29.15
CA PHE A 383 -15.41 -32.24 -30.18
C PHE A 383 -15.44 -33.75 -29.96
N ASN A 384 -16.57 -34.28 -29.50
CA ASN A 384 -16.82 -35.72 -29.43
C ASN A 384 -17.12 -36.24 -30.83
N LEU A 385 -16.19 -37.03 -31.36
CA LEU A 385 -16.21 -37.52 -32.72
C LEU A 385 -17.18 -38.71 -32.84
N ALA A 386 -17.94 -38.75 -33.93
CA ALA A 386 -18.85 -39.87 -34.20
C ALA A 386 -18.10 -41.18 -34.53
N ALA A 387 -16.87 -41.07 -35.04
CA ALA A 387 -15.96 -42.18 -35.30
C ALA A 387 -14.50 -41.71 -35.21
N PRO A 388 -13.54 -42.62 -34.96
CA PRO A 388 -12.13 -42.27 -34.94
C PRO A 388 -11.62 -41.68 -36.26
N LEU A 389 -10.73 -40.70 -36.17
CA LEU A 389 -10.09 -40.08 -37.33
C LEU A 389 -9.17 -41.09 -38.02
N LYS A 390 -9.33 -41.28 -39.32
CA LYS A 390 -8.43 -42.11 -40.13
C LYS A 390 -7.01 -41.56 -40.16
N THR A 391 -6.91 -40.22 -40.19
CA THR A 391 -5.64 -39.48 -40.11
C THR A 391 -5.78 -38.40 -39.04
N PRO A 392 -5.38 -38.69 -37.80
CA PRO A 392 -5.42 -37.71 -36.72
C PRO A 392 -4.46 -36.53 -37.02
N PRO A 393 -4.89 -35.27 -36.80
CA PRO A 393 -4.00 -34.12 -36.90
C PRO A 393 -2.97 -34.11 -35.76
N ALA A 394 -1.85 -33.42 -35.94
CA ALA A 394 -0.87 -33.20 -34.88
C ALA A 394 -1.31 -32.06 -33.95
N VAL A 395 -0.82 -32.07 -32.71
CA VAL A 395 -0.98 -30.94 -31.80
C VAL A 395 -0.31 -29.70 -32.40
N GLY A 396 -1.04 -28.58 -32.40
CA GLY A 396 -0.63 -27.33 -33.04
C GLY A 396 -1.13 -27.16 -34.47
N ASP A 397 -1.64 -28.21 -35.12
CA ASP A 397 -2.19 -28.10 -36.47
C ASP A 397 -3.43 -27.19 -36.48
N LYS A 398 -3.61 -26.50 -37.61
CA LYS A 398 -4.81 -25.74 -37.92
C LYS A 398 -5.78 -26.61 -38.69
N VAL A 399 -6.95 -26.85 -38.11
CA VAL A 399 -7.99 -27.71 -38.70
C VAL A 399 -9.33 -27.00 -38.72
N THR A 400 -10.13 -27.34 -39.73
CA THR A 400 -11.54 -26.96 -39.75
C THR A 400 -12.36 -28.09 -39.14
N VAL A 401 -13.18 -27.77 -38.14
CA VAL A 401 -14.01 -28.76 -37.43
C VAL A 401 -15.48 -28.38 -37.52
N THR A 402 -16.34 -29.38 -37.54
CA THR A 402 -17.79 -29.22 -37.41
C THR A 402 -18.28 -29.96 -36.19
N GLY A 403 -19.34 -29.46 -35.55
CA GLY A 403 -20.00 -30.16 -34.46
C GLY A 403 -21.30 -29.49 -34.05
N THR A 404 -22.08 -30.15 -33.21
CA THR A 404 -23.32 -29.66 -32.63
C THR A 404 -23.11 -29.31 -31.16
N TYR A 405 -23.46 -28.09 -30.74
CA TYR A 405 -23.35 -27.69 -29.33
C TYR A 405 -24.18 -28.62 -28.43
N ASP A 406 -23.53 -29.27 -27.45
CA ASP A 406 -24.14 -30.27 -26.58
C ASP A 406 -24.24 -29.78 -25.12
N SER A 407 -23.08 -29.50 -24.51
CA SER A 407 -22.98 -29.02 -23.12
C SER A 407 -21.81 -28.06 -22.93
N PHE A 408 -21.72 -27.41 -21.77
CA PHE A 408 -20.55 -26.63 -21.39
C PHE A 408 -20.26 -26.77 -19.88
N THR A 409 -19.00 -26.58 -19.49
CA THR A 409 -18.60 -26.33 -18.10
C THR A 409 -18.07 -24.90 -17.98
N PRO A 410 -18.42 -24.12 -16.95
CA PRO A 410 -18.06 -22.70 -16.89
C PRO A 410 -16.66 -22.40 -16.33
N ASN A 411 -16.06 -23.27 -15.51
CA ASN A 411 -14.77 -22.99 -14.84
C ASN A 411 -13.85 -24.23 -14.76
N PRO A 412 -12.78 -24.30 -15.59
CA PRO A 412 -12.54 -23.45 -16.76
C PRO A 412 -13.64 -23.63 -17.81
N VAL A 413 -13.84 -22.62 -18.65
CA VAL A 413 -14.82 -22.72 -19.74
C VAL A 413 -14.40 -23.84 -20.69
N MET A 414 -15.32 -24.77 -20.97
CA MET A 414 -15.12 -25.85 -21.93
C MET A 414 -16.46 -26.16 -22.59
N ILE A 415 -16.57 -25.90 -23.89
CA ILE A 415 -17.74 -26.20 -24.69
C ILE A 415 -17.58 -27.61 -25.28
N THR A 416 -18.55 -28.47 -25.02
CA THR A 416 -18.59 -29.83 -25.57
C THR A 416 -19.50 -29.85 -26.79
N MET A 417 -18.96 -30.33 -27.90
CA MET A 417 -19.64 -30.51 -29.17
C MET A 417 -19.87 -32.01 -29.39
N SER A 418 -21.09 -32.38 -29.78
CA SER A 418 -21.43 -33.71 -30.28
C SER A 418 -21.31 -33.77 -31.80
N ASN A 419 -21.31 -34.97 -32.38
CA ASN A 419 -21.22 -35.20 -33.83
C ASN A 419 -20.01 -34.47 -34.45
N GLY A 420 -18.90 -34.43 -33.72
CA GLY A 420 -17.67 -33.79 -34.13
C GLY A 420 -17.07 -34.45 -35.37
N ALA A 421 -16.57 -33.65 -36.30
CA ALA A 421 -15.81 -34.12 -37.44
C ALA A 421 -14.76 -33.09 -37.86
N VAL A 422 -13.61 -33.57 -38.36
CA VAL A 422 -12.63 -32.73 -39.05
C VAL A 422 -13.03 -32.66 -40.53
N VAL A 423 -13.18 -31.44 -41.06
CA VAL A 423 -13.52 -31.22 -42.46
C VAL A 423 -12.28 -31.44 -43.31
N GLU A 424 -12.31 -32.44 -44.19
CA GLU A 424 -11.22 -32.68 -45.13
C GLU A 424 -11.12 -31.50 -46.12
N PRO A 425 -9.91 -30.99 -46.41
CA PRO A 425 -9.73 -29.96 -47.41
C PRO A 425 -10.24 -30.47 -48.76
N LYS A 426 -11.12 -29.71 -49.42
CA LYS A 426 -11.59 -30.04 -50.79
C LYS A 426 -10.36 -30.26 -51.67
N LYS A 427 -10.19 -31.49 -52.20
CA LYS A 427 -9.19 -31.78 -53.23
C LYS A 427 -9.46 -30.83 -54.41
N THR A 428 -8.61 -29.83 -54.60
CA THR A 428 -8.61 -29.02 -55.81
C THR A 428 -8.25 -29.93 -56.98
N THR A 429 -9.24 -30.22 -57.83
CA THR A 429 -9.01 -30.92 -59.09
C THR A 429 -8.10 -30.05 -59.95
N LYS A 430 -6.86 -30.53 -60.16
CA LYS A 430 -5.89 -29.90 -61.05
C LYS A 430 -6.51 -29.82 -62.47
N PRO A 431 -6.47 -28.67 -63.17
CA PRO A 431 -7.02 -28.59 -64.52
C PRO A 431 -6.31 -29.55 -65.46
N THR A 432 -7.08 -30.34 -66.21
CA THR A 432 -6.58 -31.24 -67.24
C THR A 432 -5.82 -30.45 -68.31
N PRO A 433 -4.61 -30.86 -68.76
CA PRO A 433 -3.88 -30.13 -69.79
C PRO A 433 -4.67 -30.15 -71.11
N SER A 434 -5.02 -28.98 -71.64
CA SER A 434 -5.55 -28.86 -72.99
C SER A 434 -4.41 -29.06 -74.01
N HIS A 435 -4.54 -30.08 -74.85
CA HIS A 435 -3.66 -30.25 -76.00
C HIS A 435 -3.91 -29.12 -77.02
N HIS A 436 -2.99 -28.16 -77.09
CA HIS A 436 -2.96 -27.21 -78.20
C HIS A 436 -2.54 -27.93 -79.49
N ARG A 437 -3.42 -27.90 -80.49
CA ARG A 437 -3.15 -28.35 -81.86
C ARG A 437 -2.23 -27.33 -82.52
N SER A 438 -1.04 -27.75 -82.95
CA SER A 438 -0.08 -26.87 -83.62
C SER A 438 -0.56 -26.51 -85.03
N THR A 439 -0.66 -25.22 -85.33
CA THR A 439 -0.73 -24.71 -86.71
C THR A 439 0.67 -24.33 -87.16
N THR A 440 1.15 -24.99 -88.21
CA THR A 440 2.44 -24.77 -88.88
C THR A 440 2.46 -23.41 -89.58
N PRO A 441 3.56 -22.63 -89.50
CA PRO A 441 3.67 -21.33 -90.17
C PRO A 441 4.10 -21.46 -91.64
N ARG A 442 3.78 -20.44 -92.43
CA ARG A 442 4.28 -20.22 -93.79
C ARG A 442 5.31 -19.10 -93.78
#